data_AF-A0A2H0QFM6-F1
#
_entry.id   AF-A0A2H0QFM6-F1
#
_cell.length_a   1.000
_cell.length_b   1.000
_cell.length_c   1.000
_cell.angle_alpha   90.00
_cell.angle_beta   90.00
_cell.angle_gamma   90.00
#
_symmetry.space_group_name_H-M   'P 1'
#
loop_
_entity.id
_entity.type
_entity.pdbx_description
1 polymer ?
#
loop_
_entity_poly.entity_id
_entity_poly.type
_entity_poly.pdbx_seq_one_letter_code
_entity_poly.pdbx_strand_id
1 'polypeptide(L)'
;MPLYKFSILALSLLFSISSWAFDDNACLQNSFDVVVSHKAPPLGLSKNVLTIKKDGCVLNIEHTKWYFMKKAWLIDVCREPVHIKRNSTSVEVLKRAYACSSEDQSDFCKDYYLMRELLQDDGLIFAEGEKENLNSDHGKVYCAYVLLDAHLQKGMVLSRDQVYEGVIVPLTGKMSAPSSSSTTEKEEVIEDSARPLEPTKNDPSTGTF
;
A
#
# COMPACT_ATOMS: atom_id res chain seq x y z
N MET A 1 7.30 46.90 43.79
CA MET A 1 7.68 45.69 43.02
C MET A 1 7.31 44.45 43.82
N PRO A 2 6.20 43.74 43.54
CA PRO A 2 6.00 42.39 44.06
C PRO A 2 6.38 41.35 43.00
N LEU A 3 7.27 40.43 43.39
CA LEU A 3 7.73 39.31 42.60
C LEU A 3 6.66 38.21 42.57
N TYR A 4 6.19 37.95 41.35
CA TYR A 4 5.61 36.74 40.77
C TYR A 4 5.34 35.54 41.70
N LYS A 5 4.08 35.39 42.11
CA LYS A 5 3.49 34.10 42.51
C LYS A 5 2.88 33.44 41.26
N PHE A 6 3.71 33.02 40.31
CA PHE A 6 3.22 32.21 39.19
C PHE A 6 3.09 30.76 39.65
N SER A 7 1.84 30.29 39.62
CA SER A 7 1.43 28.93 39.94
C SER A 7 2.09 27.94 38.98
N ILE A 8 3.01 27.13 39.50
CA ILE A 8 3.69 26.03 38.77
C ILE A 8 2.67 24.98 38.27
N LEU A 9 1.43 25.01 38.78
CA LEU A 9 0.33 24.13 38.39
C LEU A 9 -0.26 24.43 37.01
N ALA A 10 0.12 25.53 36.36
CA ALA A 10 -0.35 25.86 35.00
C ALA A 10 0.58 25.36 33.88
N LEU A 11 1.79 24.87 34.19
CA LEU A 11 2.78 24.47 33.17
C LEU A 11 2.68 22.98 32.77
N SER A 12 1.96 22.15 33.53
CA SER A 12 1.79 20.72 33.22
C SER A 12 0.68 20.39 32.22
N LEU A 13 -0.07 21.40 31.75
CA LEU A 13 -1.17 21.24 30.77
C LEU A 13 -0.75 21.41 29.31
N LEU A 14 0.55 21.53 29.04
CA LEU A 14 1.11 21.69 27.68
C LEU A 14 1.68 20.39 27.08
N PHE A 15 1.43 19.22 27.67
CA PHE A 15 1.61 17.96 26.95
C PHE A 15 0.50 17.85 25.92
N SER A 16 0.71 18.54 24.80
CA SER A 16 -0.03 18.36 23.57
C SER A 16 -0.06 16.87 23.25
N ILE A 17 -1.24 16.27 23.39
CA ILE A 17 -1.62 15.05 22.68
C ILE A 17 -1.57 15.37 21.19
N SER A 18 -0.36 15.28 20.62
CA SER A 18 -0.22 15.15 19.20
C SER A 18 -0.75 13.78 18.83
N SER A 19 -1.93 13.73 18.22
CA SER A 19 -2.46 12.55 17.54
C SER A 19 -1.53 12.25 16.36
N TRP A 20 -0.39 11.62 16.66
CA TRP A 20 0.47 11.07 15.64
C TRP A 20 -0.27 9.91 14.99
N ALA A 21 -0.23 9.86 13.66
CA ALA A 21 -0.66 8.67 12.94
C ALA A 21 0.03 7.45 13.55
N PHE A 22 -0.64 6.31 13.51
CA PHE A 22 -0.02 5.07 13.95
C PHE A 22 1.31 4.85 13.21
N ASP A 23 2.26 4.26 13.92
CA ASP A 23 3.58 3.92 13.38
C ASP A 23 3.48 2.84 12.29
N ASP A 24 4.38 2.91 11.29
CA ASP A 24 4.44 1.95 10.18
C ASP A 24 4.56 0.51 10.68
N ASN A 25 5.42 0.28 11.68
CA ASN A 25 5.65 -1.04 12.26
C ASN A 25 4.46 -1.47 13.10
N ALA A 26 3.81 -0.54 13.81
CA ALA A 26 2.57 -0.85 14.52
C ALA A 26 1.51 -1.39 13.56
N CYS A 27 1.35 -0.80 12.37
CA CYS A 27 0.46 -1.31 11.34
C CYS A 27 0.91 -2.69 10.81
N LEU A 28 2.19 -2.87 10.48
CA LEU A 28 2.72 -4.15 9.97
C LEU A 28 2.60 -5.29 11.00
N GLN A 29 2.82 -5.03 12.28
CA GLN A 29 2.85 -6.06 13.34
C GLN A 29 1.47 -6.42 13.87
N ASN A 30 0.53 -5.47 13.87
CA ASN A 30 -0.77 -5.68 14.50
C ASN A 30 -1.66 -6.65 13.70
N SER A 31 -2.46 -7.46 14.39
CA SER A 31 -3.49 -8.31 13.78
C SER A 31 -4.87 -7.75 14.14
N PHE A 32 -5.78 -7.70 13.17
CA PHE A 32 -7.12 -7.16 13.39
C PHE A 32 -8.16 -7.78 12.47
N ASP A 33 -9.42 -7.64 12.87
CA ASP A 33 -10.60 -7.94 12.06
C ASP A 33 -11.47 -6.68 12.06
N VAL A 34 -11.95 -6.28 10.89
CA VAL A 34 -12.86 -5.15 10.71
C VAL A 34 -13.90 -5.49 9.66
N VAL A 35 -15.15 -5.14 9.96
CA VAL A 35 -16.29 -5.32 9.07
C VAL A 35 -16.97 -3.97 8.90
N VAL A 36 -16.91 -3.41 7.70
CA VAL A 36 -17.58 -2.16 7.33
C VAL A 36 -18.80 -2.53 6.48
N SER A 37 -19.97 -2.00 6.85
CA SER A 37 -21.19 -2.21 6.08
C SER A 37 -22.01 -0.94 5.95
N HIS A 38 -22.48 -0.68 4.74
CA HIS A 38 -23.34 0.45 4.43
C HIS A 38 -24.40 0.05 3.40
N LYS A 39 -25.44 0.89 3.30
CA LYS A 39 -26.53 0.69 2.33
C LYS A 39 -26.06 1.09 0.94
N ALA A 40 -26.42 0.29 -0.07
CA ALA A 40 -26.12 0.61 -1.46
C ALA A 40 -27.24 1.49 -2.08
N PRO A 41 -26.88 2.57 -2.80
CA PRO A 41 -27.84 3.40 -3.53
C PRO A 41 -28.45 2.69 -4.75
N PRO A 42 -29.60 3.15 -5.30
CA PRO A 42 -30.42 4.29 -4.87
C PRO A 42 -31.57 3.94 -3.90
N LEU A 43 -31.91 2.67 -3.70
CA LEU A 43 -33.06 2.26 -2.87
C LEU A 43 -32.67 1.79 -1.46
N GLY A 44 -31.39 1.62 -1.15
CA GLY A 44 -30.92 1.22 0.18
C GLY A 44 -31.35 -0.18 0.65
N LEU A 45 -31.94 -0.98 -0.25
CA LEU A 45 -32.46 -2.33 0.03
C LEU A 45 -31.36 -3.39 0.06
N SER A 46 -30.20 -3.09 -0.52
CA SER A 46 -29.04 -3.97 -0.49
C SER A 46 -27.91 -3.33 0.33
N LYS A 47 -27.04 -4.18 0.87
CA LYS A 47 -25.87 -3.76 1.64
C LYS A 47 -24.60 -4.15 0.90
N ASN A 48 -23.62 -3.26 0.94
CA ASN A 48 -22.23 -3.63 0.70
C ASN A 48 -21.63 -4.02 2.05
N VAL A 49 -20.79 -5.06 2.05
CA VAL A 49 -20.07 -5.52 3.24
C VAL A 49 -18.63 -5.74 2.83
N LEU A 50 -17.72 -4.98 3.43
CA LEU A 50 -16.29 -5.13 3.32
C LEU A 50 -15.76 -5.73 4.62
N THR A 51 -15.14 -6.89 4.53
CA THR A 51 -14.48 -7.55 5.65
C THR A 51 -12.98 -7.57 5.39
N ILE A 52 -12.19 -7.10 6.34
CA ILE A 52 -10.73 -7.13 6.25
C ILE A 52 -10.21 -7.84 7.48
N LYS A 53 -9.45 -8.90 7.26
CA LYS A 53 -8.72 -9.60 8.32
C LYS A 53 -7.25 -9.49 8.04
N LYS A 54 -6.50 -9.02 9.03
CA LYS A 54 -5.05 -8.99 9.02
C LYS A 54 -4.54 -9.93 10.09
N ASP A 55 -3.71 -10.88 9.69
CA ASP A 55 -2.96 -11.74 10.60
C ASP A 55 -1.47 -11.65 10.29
N GLY A 56 -0.74 -10.87 11.09
CA GLY A 56 0.65 -10.52 10.79
C GLY A 56 0.78 -9.91 9.40
N CYS A 57 1.51 -10.57 8.49
CA CYS A 57 1.73 -10.12 7.12
C CYS A 57 0.58 -10.44 6.14
N VAL A 58 -0.40 -11.24 6.56
CA VAL A 58 -1.44 -11.72 5.66
C VAL A 58 -2.68 -10.83 5.76
N LEU A 59 -3.07 -10.24 4.63
CA LEU A 59 -4.32 -9.52 4.45
C LEU A 59 -5.31 -10.41 3.71
N ASN A 60 -6.46 -10.70 4.32
CA ASN A 60 -7.63 -11.26 3.66
C ASN A 60 -8.68 -10.16 3.51
N ILE A 61 -8.99 -9.79 2.28
CA ILE A 61 -10.00 -8.79 1.94
C ILE A 61 -11.15 -9.51 1.27
N GLU A 62 -12.34 -9.41 1.87
CA GLU A 62 -13.56 -9.99 1.34
C GLU A 62 -14.58 -8.88 1.12
N HIS A 63 -15.20 -8.88 -0.05
CA HIS A 63 -16.25 -7.94 -0.37
C HIS A 63 -17.50 -8.69 -0.85
N THR A 64 -18.62 -8.38 -0.23
CA THR A 64 -19.93 -8.91 -0.60
C THR A 64 -20.82 -7.76 -1.04
N LYS A 65 -21.18 -7.78 -2.34
CA LYS A 65 -22.16 -6.88 -2.92
C LYS A 65 -23.42 -7.68 -3.25
N TRP A 66 -24.53 -7.30 -2.63
CA TRP A 66 -25.77 -8.10 -2.70
C TRP A 66 -25.53 -9.52 -2.14
N TYR A 67 -26.56 -10.36 -2.02
CA TYR A 67 -26.39 -11.66 -1.34
C TYR A 67 -25.48 -12.66 -2.10
N PHE A 68 -25.16 -12.40 -3.37
CA PHE A 68 -24.57 -13.39 -4.28
C PHE A 68 -23.21 -13.00 -4.90
N MET A 69 -22.81 -11.72 -4.95
CA MET A 69 -21.51 -11.35 -5.52
C MET A 69 -20.47 -11.25 -4.40
N LYS A 70 -19.73 -12.35 -4.21
CA LYS A 70 -18.63 -12.43 -3.25
C LYS A 70 -17.31 -12.40 -3.99
N LYS A 71 -16.40 -11.56 -3.52
CA LYS A 71 -15.01 -11.54 -3.95
C LYS A 71 -14.12 -11.66 -2.71
N ALA A 72 -13.02 -12.39 -2.84
CA ALA A 72 -12.07 -12.60 -1.76
C ALA A 72 -10.65 -12.62 -2.31
N TRP A 73 -9.75 -11.93 -1.63
CA TRP A 73 -8.34 -11.83 -1.96
C TRP A 73 -7.49 -12.09 -0.74
N LEU A 74 -6.43 -12.86 -0.92
CA LEU A 74 -5.41 -13.08 0.10
C LEU A 74 -4.06 -12.58 -0.41
N ILE A 75 -3.45 -11.70 0.37
CA ILE A 75 -2.19 -11.02 0.07
C ILE A 75 -1.24 -11.25 1.23
N ASP A 76 -0.03 -11.73 0.95
CA ASP A 76 1.04 -11.87 1.94
C ASP A 76 2.10 -10.80 1.65
N VAL A 77 2.08 -9.70 2.41
CA VAL A 77 2.94 -8.54 2.14
C VAL A 77 4.43 -8.77 2.45
N CYS A 78 4.75 -9.91 3.07
CA CYS A 78 6.11 -10.28 3.47
C CYS A 78 6.73 -11.38 2.60
N ARG A 79 6.06 -11.79 1.51
CA ARG A 79 6.51 -12.90 0.66
C ARG A 79 6.75 -12.46 -0.78
N GLU A 80 7.81 -13.01 -1.37
CA GLU A 80 8.08 -12.94 -2.81
C GLU A 80 7.60 -14.20 -3.55
N PRO A 81 7.23 -14.08 -4.84
CA PRO A 81 7.07 -12.83 -5.59
C PRO A 81 5.83 -12.05 -5.14
N VAL A 82 5.75 -10.75 -5.42
CA VAL A 82 4.54 -9.95 -5.17
C VAL A 82 3.36 -10.56 -5.95
N HIS A 83 2.31 -10.97 -5.24
CA HIS A 83 1.18 -11.69 -5.84
C HIS A 83 -0.13 -11.46 -5.10
N ILE A 84 -1.22 -11.75 -5.80
CA ILE A 84 -2.60 -11.75 -5.27
C ILE A 84 -3.11 -13.18 -5.41
N LYS A 85 -3.64 -13.77 -4.33
CA LYS A 85 -4.42 -14.99 -4.41
C LYS A 85 -5.89 -14.63 -4.47
N ARG A 86 -6.53 -14.87 -5.61
CA ARG A 86 -7.96 -14.61 -5.84
C ARG A 86 -8.75 -15.88 -5.56
N ASN A 87 -9.81 -15.78 -4.76
CA ASN A 87 -10.72 -16.88 -4.45
C ASN A 87 -12.10 -16.61 -5.08
N SER A 88 -12.33 -17.10 -6.29
CA SER A 88 -13.63 -16.98 -6.98
C SER A 88 -14.35 -18.32 -7.18
N THR A 89 -13.65 -19.46 -7.24
CA THR A 89 -14.17 -20.85 -7.17
C THR A 89 -12.99 -21.84 -7.08
N SER A 90 -11.88 -21.51 -7.75
CA SER A 90 -10.55 -22.09 -7.58
C SER A 90 -9.58 -21.01 -7.09
N VAL A 91 -8.47 -21.42 -6.47
CA VAL A 91 -7.41 -20.48 -6.05
C VAL A 91 -6.61 -20.09 -7.29
N GLU A 92 -6.74 -18.84 -7.71
CA GLU A 92 -5.96 -18.26 -8.79
C GLU A 92 -4.85 -17.37 -8.21
N VAL A 93 -3.63 -17.47 -8.75
CA VAL A 93 -2.46 -16.69 -8.28
C VAL A 93 -2.01 -15.73 -9.36
N LEU A 94 -2.25 -14.44 -9.15
CA LEU A 94 -1.86 -13.36 -10.05
C LEU A 94 -0.53 -12.80 -9.58
N LYS A 95 0.52 -12.86 -10.40
CA LYS A 95 1.84 -12.34 -10.05
C LYS A 95 2.03 -10.94 -10.64
N ARG A 96 2.71 -10.06 -9.91
CA ARG A 96 3.10 -8.73 -10.40
C ARG A 96 4.21 -8.88 -11.43
N ALA A 97 3.98 -8.38 -12.64
CA ALA A 97 5.02 -8.31 -13.68
C ALA A 97 5.79 -6.98 -13.62
N TYR A 98 5.06 -5.87 -13.44
CA TYR A 98 5.58 -4.50 -13.36
C TYR A 98 4.65 -3.65 -12.47
N ALA A 99 5.03 -2.39 -12.20
CA ALA A 99 4.17 -1.46 -11.48
C ALA A 99 2.92 -1.13 -12.31
N CYS A 100 1.74 -1.11 -11.67
CA CYS A 100 0.50 -0.82 -12.39
C CYS A 100 0.50 0.64 -12.89
N SER A 101 0.16 0.82 -14.16
CA SER A 101 -0.19 2.11 -14.75
C SER A 101 -1.71 2.23 -14.91
N SER A 102 -2.22 3.40 -15.26
CA SER A 102 -3.64 3.62 -15.54
C SER A 102 -4.14 2.88 -16.78
N GLU A 103 -3.24 2.50 -17.68
CA GLU A 103 -3.57 1.83 -18.94
C GLU A 103 -3.47 0.30 -18.85
N ASP A 104 -2.86 -0.22 -17.78
CA ASP A 104 -2.61 -1.65 -17.64
C ASP A 104 -3.92 -2.45 -17.51
N GLN A 105 -4.08 -3.44 -18.38
CA GLN A 105 -5.22 -4.34 -18.43
C GLN A 105 -4.92 -5.72 -17.84
N SER A 106 -3.76 -5.91 -17.21
CA SER A 106 -3.40 -7.14 -16.52
C SER A 106 -4.39 -7.46 -15.39
N ASP A 107 -4.68 -8.75 -15.20
CA ASP A 107 -5.61 -9.18 -14.15
C ASP A 107 -5.11 -8.83 -12.75
N PHE A 108 -3.79 -8.83 -12.55
CA PHE A 108 -3.15 -8.36 -11.32
C PHE A 108 -3.52 -6.89 -11.04
N CYS A 109 -3.33 -6.00 -12.01
CA CYS A 109 -3.59 -4.58 -11.81
C CYS A 109 -5.07 -4.25 -11.69
N LYS A 110 -5.94 -4.95 -12.44
CA LYS A 110 -7.40 -4.87 -12.25
C LYS A 110 -7.81 -5.22 -10.83
N ASP A 111 -7.27 -6.29 -10.26
CA ASP A 111 -7.58 -6.68 -8.89
C ASP A 111 -6.99 -5.71 -7.85
N TYR A 112 -5.77 -5.22 -8.05
CA TYR A 112 -5.20 -4.19 -7.20
C TYR A 112 -6.08 -2.92 -7.18
N TYR A 113 -6.45 -2.38 -8.35
CA TYR A 113 -7.28 -1.17 -8.41
C TYR A 113 -8.66 -1.40 -7.82
N LEU A 114 -9.28 -2.56 -8.05
CA LEU A 114 -10.55 -2.91 -7.45
C LEU A 114 -10.44 -2.99 -5.91
N MET A 115 -9.43 -3.66 -5.37
CA MET A 115 -9.24 -3.70 -3.91
C MET A 115 -8.99 -2.30 -3.34
N ARG A 116 -8.19 -1.48 -4.03
CA ARG A 116 -7.93 -0.10 -3.64
C ARG A 116 -9.22 0.73 -3.59
N GLU A 117 -10.04 0.66 -4.64
CA GLU A 117 -11.35 1.32 -4.71
C GLU A 117 -12.26 0.85 -3.58
N LEU A 118 -12.36 -0.47 -3.34
CA LEU A 118 -13.19 -1.02 -2.26
C LEU A 118 -12.72 -0.54 -0.87
N LEU A 119 -11.41 -0.53 -0.61
CA LEU A 119 -10.87 -0.03 0.65
C LEU A 119 -11.15 1.46 0.85
N GLN A 120 -11.14 2.26 -0.23
CA GLN A 120 -11.45 3.68 -0.17
C GLN A 120 -12.94 3.92 0.00
N ASP A 121 -13.73 3.43 -0.95
CA ASP A 121 -15.11 3.81 -1.15
C ASP A 121 -16.07 3.08 -0.20
N ASP A 122 -15.87 1.78 0.00
CA ASP A 122 -16.71 0.98 0.91
C ASP A 122 -16.08 0.83 2.31
N GLY A 123 -14.78 1.15 2.44
CA GLY A 123 -14.03 1.12 3.68
C GLY A 123 -13.86 2.50 4.33
N LEU A 124 -12.86 3.28 3.89
CA LEU A 124 -12.43 4.54 4.51
C LEU A 124 -13.55 5.59 4.62
N ILE A 125 -14.45 5.65 3.64
CA ILE A 125 -15.58 6.60 3.67
C ILE A 125 -16.58 6.25 4.80
N PHE A 126 -16.78 4.97 5.09
CA PHE A 126 -17.85 4.51 5.99
C PHE A 126 -17.37 3.94 7.33
N ALA A 127 -16.07 3.69 7.49
CA ALA A 127 -15.50 3.17 8.73
C ALA A 127 -15.49 4.23 9.83
N GLU A 128 -15.84 3.81 11.06
CA GLU A 128 -15.97 4.71 12.19
C GLU A 128 -14.64 4.93 12.95
N GLY A 129 -14.54 6.08 13.62
CA GLY A 129 -13.43 6.47 14.48
C GLY A 129 -12.27 7.15 13.75
N GLU A 130 -11.17 7.34 14.46
CA GLU A 130 -10.01 8.12 14.00
C GLU A 130 -9.07 7.28 13.14
N LYS A 131 -8.68 7.79 11.97
CA LYS A 131 -7.76 7.12 11.03
C LYS A 131 -6.40 6.81 11.66
N GLU A 132 -5.95 7.64 12.59
CA GLU A 132 -4.66 7.54 13.28
C GLU A 132 -4.64 6.44 14.36
N ASN A 133 -5.80 5.91 14.74
CA ASN A 133 -5.94 4.92 15.82
C ASN A 133 -6.18 3.51 15.26
N LEU A 134 -5.21 2.60 15.37
CA LEU A 134 -5.34 1.20 14.92
C LEU A 134 -6.42 0.38 15.65
N ASN A 135 -6.98 0.89 16.75
CA ASN A 135 -8.12 0.25 17.42
C ASN A 135 -9.46 0.66 16.81
N SER A 136 -9.51 1.79 16.10
CA SER A 136 -10.71 2.22 15.38
C SER A 136 -10.86 1.43 14.08
N ASP A 137 -12.08 1.35 13.57
CA ASP A 137 -12.33 0.66 12.30
C ASP A 137 -11.72 1.45 11.14
N HIS A 138 -11.78 2.78 11.18
CA HIS A 138 -11.12 3.63 10.19
C HIS A 138 -9.60 3.38 10.15
N GLY A 139 -8.93 3.34 11.30
CA GLY A 139 -7.49 3.12 11.36
C GLY A 139 -7.07 1.73 10.89
N LYS A 140 -7.86 0.69 11.18
CA LYS A 140 -7.63 -0.67 10.65
C LYS A 140 -7.74 -0.70 9.13
N VAL A 141 -8.80 -0.11 8.56
CA VAL A 141 -8.98 -0.02 7.10
C VAL A 141 -7.85 0.77 6.47
N TYR A 142 -7.44 1.89 7.07
CA TYR A 142 -6.33 2.69 6.58
C TYR A 142 -5.01 1.94 6.59
N CYS A 143 -4.72 1.20 7.67
CA CYS A 143 -3.56 0.31 7.74
C CYS A 143 -3.56 -0.73 6.61
N ALA A 144 -4.69 -1.38 6.35
CA ALA A 144 -4.81 -2.32 5.23
C ALA A 144 -4.56 -1.64 3.87
N TYR A 145 -5.12 -0.44 3.67
CA TYR A 145 -4.94 0.36 2.45
C TYR A 145 -3.46 0.69 2.18
N VAL A 146 -2.74 1.20 3.18
CA VAL A 146 -1.33 1.59 2.98
C VAL A 146 -0.42 0.39 2.78
N LEU A 147 -0.68 -0.75 3.45
CA LEU A 147 0.08 -1.99 3.25
C LEU A 147 -0.17 -2.57 1.85
N LEU A 148 -1.43 -2.56 1.40
CA LEU A 148 -1.80 -2.99 0.05
C LEU A 148 -1.07 -2.16 -1.01
N ASP A 149 -1.08 -0.83 -0.87
CA ASP A 149 -0.42 0.06 -1.83
C ASP A 149 1.11 -0.11 -1.83
N ALA A 150 1.74 -0.17 -0.65
CA ALA A 150 3.17 -0.42 -0.54
C ALA A 150 3.56 -1.75 -1.22
N HIS A 151 2.82 -2.82 -0.98
CA HIS A 151 3.16 -4.13 -1.50
C HIS A 151 2.83 -4.30 -2.98
N LEU A 152 1.58 -4.05 -3.39
CA LEU A 152 1.10 -4.37 -4.74
C LEU A 152 1.46 -3.29 -5.76
N GLN A 153 1.39 -2.01 -5.39
CA GLN A 153 1.71 -0.92 -6.31
C GLN A 153 3.19 -0.64 -6.38
N LYS A 154 3.84 -0.45 -5.22
CA LYS A 154 5.27 -0.11 -5.16
C LYS A 154 6.16 -1.34 -5.26
N GLY A 155 5.63 -2.54 -5.00
CA GLY A 155 6.39 -3.78 -5.06
C GLY A 155 7.23 -4.05 -3.83
N MET A 156 6.92 -3.40 -2.70
CA MET A 156 7.72 -3.52 -1.50
C MET A 156 7.41 -4.81 -0.76
N VAL A 157 8.43 -5.58 -0.45
CA VAL A 157 8.32 -6.78 0.40
C VAL A 157 8.68 -6.35 1.80
N LEU A 158 7.70 -6.40 2.69
CA LEU A 158 7.85 -5.94 4.06
C LEU A 158 8.44 -7.06 4.93
N SER A 159 9.19 -6.69 5.95
CA SER A 159 9.75 -7.63 6.93
C SER A 159 9.36 -7.20 8.33
N ARG A 160 8.95 -8.18 9.15
CA ARG A 160 8.61 -7.93 10.55
C ARG A 160 9.83 -7.61 11.42
N ASP A 161 11.03 -7.89 10.93
CA ASP A 161 12.27 -7.66 11.67
C ASP A 161 12.93 -6.32 11.29
N GLN A 162 12.34 -5.58 10.34
CA GLN A 162 12.79 -4.26 9.92
C GLN A 162 11.94 -3.17 10.56
N VAL A 163 12.57 -2.02 10.81
CA VAL A 163 11.90 -0.81 11.30
C VAL A 163 11.66 0.11 10.11
N TYR A 164 10.39 0.43 9.87
CA TYR A 164 9.94 1.39 8.87
C TYR A 164 9.57 2.72 9.53
N GLU A 165 9.92 3.84 8.90
CA GLU A 165 9.52 5.19 9.36
C GLU A 165 9.14 6.03 8.13
N GLY A 166 7.85 6.35 7.99
CA GLY A 166 7.33 7.16 6.89
C GLY A 166 7.34 6.49 5.52
N VAL A 167 7.51 5.16 5.48
CA VAL A 167 7.62 4.36 4.25
C VAL A 167 6.26 3.79 3.85
N ILE A 168 5.50 3.31 4.83
CA ILE A 168 4.18 2.69 4.64
C ILE A 168 3.11 3.77 4.74
N VAL A 169 3.07 4.49 5.85
CA VAL A 169 2.22 5.66 6.06
C VAL A 169 2.98 6.91 5.63
N PRO A 170 2.52 7.65 4.61
CA PRO A 170 3.17 8.90 4.22
C PRO A 170 3.14 9.89 5.40
N LEU A 171 4.29 10.47 5.74
CA LEU A 171 4.36 11.54 6.74
C LEU A 171 3.50 12.73 6.26
N THR A 172 2.30 12.89 6.83
CA THR A 172 1.45 14.03 6.54
C THR A 172 1.99 15.25 7.29
N GLY A 173 2.98 15.94 6.70
CA GLY A 173 3.55 17.15 7.29
C GLY A 173 4.74 17.72 6.51
N LYS A 174 4.46 18.74 5.68
CA LYS A 174 5.41 19.59 4.93
C LYS A 174 6.27 18.88 3.87
N MET A 175 5.69 18.73 2.70
CA MET A 175 6.47 18.79 1.47
C MET A 175 6.90 20.26 1.27
N SER A 176 7.94 20.69 1.97
CA SER A 176 8.71 21.84 1.49
C SER A 176 9.29 21.42 0.14
N ALA A 177 8.95 22.19 -0.90
CA ALA A 177 9.42 22.01 -2.26
C ALA A 177 10.92 21.68 -2.30
N PRO A 178 11.39 20.84 -3.24
CA PRO A 178 12.81 20.68 -3.46
C PRO A 178 13.38 22.05 -3.85
N SER A 179 14.19 22.61 -2.95
CA SER A 179 15.09 23.71 -3.25
C SER A 179 15.96 23.25 -4.41
N SER A 180 15.70 23.81 -5.58
CA SER A 180 16.60 23.72 -6.73
C SER A 180 17.97 24.26 -6.32
N SER A 181 18.90 23.39 -5.98
CA SER A 181 20.32 23.71 -6.07
C SER A 181 20.83 23.09 -7.35
N SER A 182 20.78 23.90 -8.40
CA SER A 182 21.62 23.76 -9.57
C SER A 182 23.08 23.68 -9.13
N THR A 183 23.71 22.53 -9.33
CA THR A 183 25.16 22.48 -9.49
C THR A 183 25.44 21.92 -10.87
N THR A 184 25.59 22.85 -11.81
CA THR A 184 26.38 22.69 -13.00
C THR A 184 27.78 22.25 -12.60
N GLU A 185 28.25 21.09 -13.04
CA GLU A 185 29.65 20.96 -13.45
C GLU A 185 29.88 19.78 -14.43
N LYS A 186 30.21 20.20 -15.65
CA LYS A 186 31.19 19.67 -16.61
C LYS A 186 31.04 18.23 -17.10
N GLU A 187 30.44 18.20 -18.27
CA GLU A 187 30.73 17.32 -19.40
C GLU A 187 32.24 17.31 -19.72
N GLU A 188 32.89 16.15 -19.60
CA GLU A 188 34.18 15.87 -20.21
C GLU A 188 33.97 14.83 -21.33
N VAL A 189 34.18 15.31 -22.54
CA VAL A 189 34.16 14.57 -23.79
C VAL A 189 35.44 13.72 -23.86
N ILE A 190 35.30 12.41 -23.92
CA ILE A 190 36.34 11.53 -24.46
C ILE A 190 35.79 10.89 -25.73
N GLU A 191 36.13 11.55 -26.84
CA GLU A 191 36.12 11.00 -28.17
C GLU A 191 37.43 10.22 -28.35
N ASP A 192 37.38 8.89 -28.53
CA ASP A 192 38.34 8.28 -29.45
C ASP A 192 37.90 6.94 -30.08
N SER A 193 38.10 6.95 -31.39
CA SER A 193 38.44 5.88 -32.33
C SER A 193 37.55 4.63 -32.47
N ALA A 194 36.85 4.65 -33.61
CA ALA A 194 36.42 3.49 -34.38
C ALA A 194 37.51 2.43 -34.60
N ARG A 195 37.09 1.14 -34.64
CA ARG A 195 37.37 0.26 -35.79
C ARG A 195 36.37 -0.91 -35.89
N PRO A 196 35.86 -1.23 -37.10
CA PRO A 196 34.96 -2.36 -37.37
C PRO A 196 35.71 -3.62 -37.84
N LEU A 197 34.93 -4.69 -38.12
CA LEU A 197 35.20 -6.02 -38.74
C LEU A 197 34.88 -7.14 -37.72
N GLU A 198 34.08 -8.19 -37.96
CA GLU A 198 33.46 -8.78 -39.15
C GLU A 198 32.35 -9.78 -38.71
N PRO A 199 31.46 -10.23 -39.61
CA PRO A 199 30.42 -11.21 -39.32
C PRO A 199 30.90 -12.64 -39.58
N THR A 200 30.82 -13.51 -38.58
CA THR A 200 31.02 -14.95 -38.80
C THR A 200 29.72 -15.61 -39.24
N LYS A 201 29.78 -16.18 -40.44
CA LYS A 201 28.77 -17.02 -41.10
C LYS A 201 29.24 -18.48 -41.05
N ASN A 202 28.30 -19.41 -41.26
CA ASN A 202 28.40 -20.86 -41.52
C ASN A 202 28.27 -21.75 -40.26
N ASP A 203 27.51 -22.85 -40.24
CA ASP A 203 26.67 -23.55 -41.22
C ASP A 203 25.77 -24.57 -40.47
N PRO A 204 24.73 -25.14 -41.11
CA PRO A 204 23.89 -26.20 -40.58
C PRO A 204 24.42 -27.59 -40.97
N SER A 205 24.39 -28.58 -40.06
CA SER A 205 24.48 -29.99 -40.44
C SER A 205 23.54 -30.88 -39.63
N THR A 206 22.52 -31.38 -40.34
CA THR A 206 22.01 -32.77 -40.34
C THR A 206 22.51 -33.73 -39.26
N GLY A 207 21.56 -34.34 -38.54
CA GLY A 207 21.74 -35.56 -37.77
C GLY A 207 20.43 -36.34 -37.68
N THR A 208 20.19 -37.19 -38.68
CA THR A 208 19.19 -38.25 -38.68
C THR A 208 19.64 -39.36 -37.73
N PHE A 209 18.76 -39.82 -36.83
CA PHE A 209 18.53 -41.22 -36.46
C PHE A 209 17.15 -41.33 -35.81
#